data_AF-A0A7J3QTY8-F1
#
_entry.id   AF-A0A7J3QTY8-F1
#
_cell.length_a   1.000
_cell.length_b   1.000
_cell.length_c   1.000
_cell.angle_alpha   90.00
_cell.angle_beta   90.00
_cell.angle_gamma   90.00
#
_symmetry.space_group_name_H-M   'P 1'
#
loop_
_entity.id
_entity.type
_entity.pdbx_description
1 polymer ?
#
loop_
_entity_poly.entity_id
_entity_poly.type
_entity_poly.pdbx_seq_one_letter_code
_entity_poly.pdbx_strand_id
1 'polypeptide(L)' 'MFRENVKTQPKCVECGAELKLYEIDYEKDRRIMQCPRCGLYHFFKRDFFGRWKLVKAGRVSDLWRK' A
#
# COMPACT_ATOMS: atom_id res chain seq x y z
N MET A 1 19.46 -9.67 -21.74
CA MET A 1 18.24 -8.93 -21.36
C MET A 1 17.84 -9.37 -19.97
N PHE A 2 18.10 -8.54 -18.97
CA PHE A 2 17.83 -8.86 -17.58
C PHE A 2 16.32 -8.96 -17.38
N ARG A 3 15.79 -10.17 -17.21
CA ARG A 3 14.46 -10.37 -16.64
C ARG A 3 14.57 -10.00 -15.17
N GLU A 4 14.42 -8.72 -14.87
CA GLU A 4 14.11 -8.28 -13.52
C GLU A 4 12.85 -9.04 -13.11
N ASN A 5 13.00 -9.93 -12.12
CA ASN A 5 11.88 -10.50 -11.40
C ASN A 5 11.19 -9.33 -10.73
N VAL A 6 10.23 -8.71 -11.42
CA VAL A 6 9.40 -7.64 -10.89
C VAL A 6 8.57 -8.27 -9.77
N LYS A 7 9.14 -8.30 -8.54
CA LYS A 7 8.34 -8.35 -7.32
C LYS A 7 7.34 -7.24 -7.50
N THR A 8 6.09 -7.60 -7.79
CA THR A 8 5.08 -6.64 -8.27
C THR A 8 4.80 -5.69 -7.12
N GLN A 9 5.56 -4.60 -7.07
CA GLN A 9 5.31 -3.54 -6.10
C GLN A 9 3.89 -3.07 -6.38
N PRO A 10 3.02 -3.02 -5.37
CA PRO A 10 1.66 -2.59 -5.60
C PRO A 10 1.70 -1.17 -6.17
N LYS A 11 0.95 -0.96 -7.23
CA LYS A 11 0.87 0.33 -7.93
C LYS A 11 -0.24 1.15 -7.32
N CYS A 12 -0.10 2.46 -7.38
CA CYS A 12 -1.13 3.39 -6.97
C CYS A 12 -2.38 3.18 -7.84
N VAL A 13 -3.53 3.01 -7.21
CA VAL A 13 -4.82 2.84 -7.90
C VAL A 13 -5.22 4.06 -8.75
N GLU A 14 -4.73 5.25 -8.40
CA GLU A 14 -5.07 6.49 -9.10
C GLU A 14 -4.11 6.78 -10.26
N CYS A 15 -2.80 6.70 -10.01
CA CYS A 15 -1.80 7.21 -10.94
C CYS A 15 -0.83 6.15 -11.47
N GLY A 16 -1.00 4.89 -11.09
CA GLY A 16 -0.17 3.77 -11.57
C GLY A 16 1.29 3.78 -11.12
N ALA A 17 1.72 4.82 -10.41
CA ALA A 17 3.07 4.94 -9.86
C ALA A 17 3.35 3.88 -8.80
N GLU A 18 4.62 3.50 -8.63
CA GLU A 18 5.03 2.56 -7.60
C GLU A 18 4.77 3.13 -6.20
N LEU A 19 4.13 2.32 -5.35
CA LEU A 19 3.89 2.69 -3.96
C LEU A 19 5.15 2.46 -3.13
N LYS A 20 5.54 3.47 -2.36
CA LYS A 20 6.66 3.37 -1.42
C LYS A 20 6.12 2.87 -0.08
N LEU A 21 6.86 1.95 0.56
CA LEU A 21 6.51 1.51 1.91
C LEU A 21 6.60 2.72 2.86
N TYR A 22 5.49 3.02 3.53
CA TYR A 22 5.42 4.11 4.50
C TYR A 22 5.58 3.54 5.92
N GLU A 23 4.72 2.59 6.27
CA GLU A 23 4.70 1.97 7.60
C GLU A 23 4.27 0.51 7.50
N ILE A 24 4.77 -0.34 8.39
CA ILE A 24 4.35 -1.73 8.49
C ILE A 24 4.30 -2.15 9.97
N ASP A 25 3.11 -2.42 10.45
CA ASP A 25 2.87 -3.01 11.77
C ASP A 25 2.76 -4.52 11.63
N TYR A 26 3.78 -5.23 12.08
CA TYR A 26 3.74 -6.69 12.14
C TYR A 26 2.81 -7.19 13.25
N GLU A 27 2.70 -6.45 14.37
CA GLU A 27 1.81 -6.81 15.49
C GLU A 27 0.33 -6.69 15.14
N LYS A 28 -0.02 -5.71 14.30
CA LYS A 28 -1.42 -5.45 13.87
C LYS A 28 -1.73 -6.00 12.48
N ASP A 29 -0.76 -6.69 11.86
CA ASP A 29 -0.86 -7.19 10.49
C ASP A 29 -1.29 -6.11 9.48
N ARG A 30 -0.79 -4.88 9.66
CA ARG A 30 -1.10 -3.72 8.81
C ARG A 30 0.14 -3.30 8.04
N ARG A 31 -0.06 -2.92 6.79
CA ARG A 31 0.98 -2.38 5.92
C ARG A 31 0.43 -1.17 5.20
N ILE A 32 1.07 -0.04 5.36
CA ILE A 32 0.70 1.22 4.76
C ILE A 32 1.75 1.56 3.71
N MET A 33 1.29 1.82 2.50
CA MET A 33 2.15 2.24 1.39
C MET A 33 1.65 3.57 0.88
N GLN A 34 2.57 4.50 0.63
CA GLN A 34 2.25 5.84 0.17
C GLN A 34 2.70 6.01 -1.28
N CYS A 35 1.86 6.63 -2.10
CA CYS A 35 2.24 7.06 -3.42
C CYS A 35 3.02 8.39 -3.35
N PRO A 36 4.31 8.43 -3.73
CA PRO A 36 5.09 9.67 -3.71
C PRO A 36 4.64 10.70 -4.76
N ARG A 37 3.87 10.27 -5.78
CA ARG A 37 3.36 11.14 -6.84
C ARG A 37 2.03 11.81 -6.46
N CYS A 38 1.16 11.06 -5.80
CA CYS A 38 -0.26 11.42 -5.62
C CYS A 38 -0.60 11.68 -4.15
N GLY A 39 0.29 11.32 -3.22
CA GLY A 39 0.09 11.46 -1.78
C GLY A 39 -0.98 10.53 -1.19
N LEU A 40 -1.55 9.63 -1.99
CA LEU A 40 -2.50 8.62 -1.51
C LEU A 40 -1.80 7.56 -0.67
N TYR A 41 -2.49 7.15 0.39
CA TYR A 41 -2.10 6.07 1.28
C TYR A 41 -2.94 4.84 1.01
N HIS A 42 -2.28 3.72 0.79
CA HIS A 42 -2.84 2.40 0.53
C HIS A 42 -2.63 1.54 1.77
N PHE A 43 -3.75 1.17 2.39
CA PHE A 43 -3.82 0.35 3.59
C PHE A 43 -4.01 -1.09 3.18
N PHE A 44 -2.98 -1.88 3.37
CA PHE A 44 -3.02 -3.33 3.26
C PHE A 44 -3.17 -3.93 4.65
N LYS A 45 -4.04 -4.93 4.76
CA LYS A 45 -4.16 -5.76 5.95
C LYS A 45 -3.84 -7.20 5.57
N ARG A 46 -3.19 -7.93 6.47
CA ARG A 46 -3.03 -9.36 6.31
C ARG A 46 -4.33 -10.06 6.72
N ASP A 47 -4.89 -10.84 5.80
CA ASP A 47 -5.99 -11.75 6.12
C ASP A 47 -5.46 -12.98 6.87
N PHE A 48 -6.36 -13.75 7.49
CA PHE A 48 -6.04 -14.95 8.27
C PHE A 48 -5.25 -16.02 7.49
N PHE A 49 -5.27 -15.95 6.15
CA PHE A 49 -4.49 -16.79 5.22
C PHE A 49 -3.09 -16.25 4.90
N GLY A 50 -2.63 -15.18 5.55
CA GLY A 50 -1.30 -14.59 5.32
C GLY A 50 -1.19 -13.74 4.04
N ARG A 51 -2.31 -13.48 3.35
CA ARG A 51 -2.33 -12.65 2.13
C ARG A 51 -2.53 -11.18 2.48
N TRP A 52 -1.80 -10.30 1.80
CA TRP A 52 -1.99 -8.85 1.90
C TRP A 52 -3.15 -8.42 1.00
N LYS A 53 -4.21 -7.90 1.60
CA LYS A 53 -5.36 -7.36 0.89
C LYS A 53 -5.43 -5.86 1.08
N LEU A 54 -5.60 -5.12 -0.01
CA LEU A 54 -5.87 -3.69 0.05
C LEU A 54 -7.27 -3.51 0.66
N VAL A 55 -7.33 -2.89 1.84
CA VAL A 55 -8.57 -2.62 2.56
C VAL A 55 -9.10 -1.24 2.21
N LYS A 56 -8.22 -0.24 2.16
CA LYS A 56 -8.60 1.15 1.89
C LYS A 56 -7.47 1.85 1.16
N ALA A 57 -7.81 2.74 0.25
CA ALA A 57 -6.89 3.72 -0.32
C ALA A 57 -7.51 5.11 -0.14
N GLY A 58 -6.73 6.07 0.34
CA GLY A 58 -7.22 7.42 0.59
C GLY A 58 -6.11 8.37 0.98
N ARG A 59 -6.37 9.67 0.90
CA ARG A 59 -5.44 10.68 1.43
C ARG A 59 -5.50 10.65 2.96
N VAL A 60 -4.41 10.96 3.64
CA VAL A 60 -4.38 11.05 5.12
C VAL A 60 -5.53 11.91 5.65
N SER A 61 -5.87 13.01 5.00
CA SER A 61 -6.99 13.88 5.37
C SER A 61 -8.35 13.16 5.46
N ASP A 62 -8.54 12.09 4.66
CA ASP A 62 -9.78 11.30 4.57
C ASP A 62 -9.81 10.12 5.57
N LEU A 63 -8.66 9.75 6.11
CA LEU A 63 -8.52 8.61 7.04
C LEU A 63 -8.65 9.03 8.50
N TRP A 64 -8.34 10.28 8.81
CA TRP A 64 -8.43 10.86 10.15
C TRP A 64 -9.73 11.62 10.37
N ARG A 65 -10.65 11.64 9.39
CA ARG A 65 -12.01 12.15 9.58
C ARG A 65 -12.86 11.11 10.33
N LYS A 66 -12.83 11.27 11.66
CA LYS A 66 -13.79 10.90 12.71
C LYS A 66 -14.56 9.58 12.58
#